data_AF-A0A964Q151-F1
#
_entry.id   AF-A0A964Q151-F1
#
_cell.length_a   1.000
_cell.length_b   1.000
_cell.length_c   1.000
_cell.angle_alpha   90.00
_cell.angle_beta   90.00
_cell.angle_gamma   90.00
#
_symmetry.space_group_name_H-M   'P 1'
#
loop_
_entity.id
_entity.type
_entity.pdbx_description
1 polymer ?
#
loop_
_entity_poly.entity_id
_entity_poly.type
_entity_poly.pdbx_seq_one_letter_code
_entity_poly.pdbx_strand_id
1 'polypeptide(L)'
;MAINRLADERDAVLFGLIKDPGEMSLVEISRQFAAMKTGPLKEHRAFHRAKRTSQLPMPLRVLFWNYALYVSGYTKAKNFGTFGVSSVSCFGANTLELLTPLTSSLNYGQVNSDGATLCRLTFDHRVVDGAEVARILGYIEEVINYQIQKELQFQLIPLVA
;
A
#
# COMPACT_ATOMS: atom_id res chain seq x y z
N MET A 1 -1.94 -1.00 -1.62
CA MET A 1 -0.49 -1.26 -1.55
C MET A 1 0.05 -1.63 -2.92
N ALA A 2 1.21 -1.10 -3.33
CA ALA A 2 1.82 -1.46 -4.62
C ALA A 2 2.77 -2.67 -4.48
N ILE A 3 2.66 -3.62 -5.39
CA ILE A 3 3.43 -4.86 -5.43
C ILE A 3 3.98 -5.00 -6.84
N ASN A 4 5.31 -5.04 -7.00
CA ASN A 4 5.91 -5.37 -8.27
C ASN A 4 5.76 -6.88 -8.53
N ARG A 5 5.25 -7.25 -9.71
CA ARG A 5 5.17 -8.63 -10.20
C ARG A 5 5.43 -8.73 -11.69
N LEU A 6 6.02 -9.85 -12.11
CA LEU A 6 6.15 -10.19 -13.52
C LEU A 6 4.79 -10.71 -14.05
N ALA A 7 4.14 -9.96 -14.95
CA ALA A 7 2.90 -10.35 -15.60
C ALA A 7 3.08 -10.32 -17.12
N ASP A 8 2.74 -11.41 -17.82
CA ASP A 8 2.88 -11.54 -19.28
C ASP A 8 4.32 -11.19 -19.77
N GLU A 9 5.36 -11.75 -19.11
CA GLU A 9 6.80 -11.53 -19.38
C GLU A 9 7.30 -10.07 -19.24
N ARG A 10 6.52 -9.21 -18.59
CA ARG A 10 6.88 -7.82 -18.30
C ARG A 10 6.70 -7.51 -16.81
N ASP A 11 7.56 -6.65 -16.28
CA ASP A 11 7.36 -6.12 -14.93
C ASP A 11 6.11 -5.23 -14.91
N ALA A 12 5.17 -5.57 -14.03
CA ALA A 12 3.94 -4.84 -13.82
C ALA A 12 3.76 -4.52 -12.34
N VAL A 13 3.48 -3.25 -12.04
CA VAL A 13 3.10 -2.83 -10.70
C VAL A 13 1.62 -3.12 -10.50
N LEU A 14 1.31 -3.98 -9.53
CA LEU A 14 -0.05 -4.34 -9.16
C LEU A 14 -0.44 -3.74 -7.83
N PHE A 15 -1.68 -3.30 -7.74
CA PHE A 15 -2.22 -2.78 -6.48
C PHE A 15 -2.96 -3.88 -5.73
N GLY A 16 -2.38 -4.32 -4.62
CA GLY A 16 -3.02 -5.17 -3.62
C GLY A 16 -3.89 -4.34 -2.68
N LEU A 17 -5.08 -4.84 -2.37
CA LEU A 17 -6.02 -4.22 -1.42
C LEU A 17 -6.25 -5.20 -0.27
N ILE A 18 -5.83 -4.81 0.93
CA ILE A 18 -6.21 -5.46 2.17
C ILE A 18 -7.41 -4.68 2.69
N LYS A 19 -8.53 -5.37 2.92
CA LYS A 19 -9.75 -4.76 3.45
C LYS A 19 -9.70 -4.80 4.96
N ASP A 20 -10.14 -3.73 5.59
CA ASP A 20 -10.32 -3.63 7.04
C ASP A 20 -9.10 -4.15 7.86
N PRO A 21 -7.86 -3.67 7.58
CA PRO A 21 -6.66 -4.17 8.24
C PRO A 21 -6.64 -3.91 9.76
N GLY A 22 -7.48 -3.00 10.27
CA GLY A 22 -7.58 -2.73 11.72
C GLY A 22 -8.21 -3.86 12.55
N GLU A 23 -8.96 -4.76 11.90
CA GLU A 23 -9.59 -5.92 12.56
C GLU A 23 -8.75 -7.20 12.39
N MET A 24 -7.56 -7.09 11.79
CA MET A 24 -6.71 -8.23 11.47
C MET A 24 -5.47 -8.25 12.36
N SER A 25 -5.02 -9.45 12.72
CA SER A 25 -3.70 -9.62 13.35
C SER A 25 -2.56 -9.37 12.36
N LEU A 26 -1.38 -9.03 12.85
CA LEU A 26 -0.17 -8.88 12.02
C LEU A 26 0.15 -10.14 11.21
N VAL A 27 -0.09 -11.32 11.78
CA VAL A 27 0.11 -12.61 11.10
C VAL A 27 -0.83 -12.75 9.91
N GLU A 28 -2.10 -12.38 10.06
CA GLU A 28 -3.08 -12.46 8.98
C GLU A 28 -2.78 -11.43 7.87
N ILE A 29 -2.40 -10.21 8.25
CA ILE A 29 -1.94 -9.19 7.30
C ILE A 29 -0.72 -9.70 6.52
N SER A 30 0.27 -10.29 7.21
CA SER A 30 1.47 -10.86 6.60
C SER A 30 1.15 -12.02 5.66
N ARG A 31 0.23 -12.90 6.05
CA ARG A 31 -0.26 -14.00 5.21
C ARG A 31 -0.93 -13.50 3.94
N GLN A 32 -1.83 -12.52 4.04
CA GLN A 32 -2.48 -11.91 2.87
C GLN A 32 -1.47 -11.18 1.98
N PHE A 33 -0.51 -10.48 2.57
CA PHE A 33 0.59 -9.85 1.85
C PHE A 33 1.40 -10.89 1.07
N ALA A 34 1.80 -11.99 1.71
CA ALA A 34 2.54 -13.08 1.09
C ALA A 34 1.72 -13.71 -0.05
N ALA A 35 0.45 -14.01 0.17
CA ALA A 35 -0.46 -14.51 -0.87
C ALA A 35 -0.56 -13.53 -2.06
N MET A 36 -0.65 -12.22 -1.80
CA MET A 36 -0.62 -11.20 -2.85
C MET A 36 0.76 -11.01 -3.50
N LYS A 37 1.85 -11.54 -2.93
CA LYS A 37 3.21 -11.50 -3.52
C LYS A 37 3.58 -12.77 -4.30
N THR A 38 3.12 -13.94 -3.87
CA THR A 38 3.44 -15.25 -4.48
C THR A 38 2.27 -15.96 -5.18
N GLY A 39 1.02 -15.66 -4.83
CA GLY A 39 -0.17 -16.34 -5.39
C GLY A 39 -0.37 -16.11 -6.90
N PRO A 40 -1.22 -16.88 -7.58
CA PRO A 40 -1.44 -16.77 -9.02
C PRO A 40 -2.06 -15.42 -9.43
N LEU A 41 -1.38 -14.70 -10.32
CA LEU A 41 -1.80 -13.39 -10.87
C LEU A 41 -3.23 -13.38 -11.42
N LYS A 42 -3.64 -14.49 -12.06
CA LYS A 42 -4.95 -14.67 -12.68
C LYS A 42 -6.10 -14.77 -11.68
N GLU A 43 -5.84 -14.94 -10.38
CA GLU A 43 -6.89 -14.99 -9.37
C GLU A 43 -7.14 -13.62 -8.73
N HIS A 44 -6.23 -12.67 -8.92
CA HIS A 44 -6.39 -11.32 -8.39
C HIS A 44 -7.37 -10.50 -9.21
N ARG A 45 -8.57 -10.27 -8.66
CA ARG A 45 -9.62 -9.43 -9.27
C ARG A 45 -9.14 -8.04 -9.68
N ALA A 46 -8.21 -7.45 -8.93
CA ALA A 46 -7.62 -6.15 -9.23
C ALA A 46 -6.85 -6.16 -10.56
N PHE A 47 -6.13 -7.26 -10.86
CA PHE A 47 -5.39 -7.43 -12.11
C PHE A 47 -6.33 -7.49 -13.32
N HIS A 48 -7.37 -8.32 -13.25
CA HIS A 48 -8.37 -8.41 -14.32
C HIS A 48 -9.06 -7.07 -14.58
N ARG A 49 -9.39 -6.33 -13.52
CA ARG A 49 -9.99 -5.00 -13.67
C ARG A 49 -9.00 -4.05 -14.33
N ALA A 50 -7.75 -3.99 -13.89
CA ALA A 50 -6.73 -3.14 -14.49
C ALA A 50 -6.55 -3.48 -15.99
N LYS A 51 -6.45 -4.77 -16.33
CA LYS A 51 -6.35 -5.24 -17.72
C LYS A 51 -7.55 -4.81 -18.56
N ARG A 52 -8.77 -5.03 -18.06
CA ARG A 52 -10.02 -4.66 -18.75
C ARG A 52 -10.13 -3.14 -18.95
N THR A 53 -9.82 -2.35 -17.93
CA THR A 53 -9.85 -0.88 -18.02
C THR A 53 -8.79 -0.35 -18.99
N SER A 54 -7.61 -0.96 -19.04
CA SER A 54 -6.54 -0.60 -19.98
C SER A 54 -6.88 -0.89 -21.44
N GLN A 55 -7.75 -1.87 -21.70
CA GLN A 55 -8.22 -2.23 -23.05
C GLN A 55 -9.35 -1.32 -23.59
N LEU A 56 -9.99 -0.50 -22.75
CA LEU A 56 -11.06 0.40 -23.20
C LEU A 56 -10.50 1.54 -24.07
N PRO A 57 -11.22 2.00 -25.12
CA PRO A 57 -10.82 3.19 -25.86
C PRO A 57 -10.79 4.42 -24.95
N MET A 58 -9.92 5.38 -25.27
CA MET A 58 -9.65 6.57 -24.45
C MET A 58 -10.89 7.26 -23.84
N PRO A 59 -11.96 7.58 -24.59
CA PRO A 59 -13.11 8.28 -24.00
C PRO A 59 -13.82 7.45 -22.91
N LEU A 60 -13.99 6.15 -23.12
CA LEU A 60 -14.59 5.26 -22.12
C LEU A 60 -13.69 5.08 -20.90
N ARG A 61 -12.37 5.06 -21.12
CA ARG A 61 -11.39 4.96 -20.05
C ARG A 61 -11.43 6.19 -19.14
N VAL A 62 -11.53 7.39 -19.72
CA VAL A 62 -11.65 8.65 -18.97
C VAL A 62 -12.94 8.68 -18.14
N LEU A 63 -14.07 8.30 -18.73
CA LEU A 63 -15.34 8.21 -18.00
C LEU A 63 -15.27 7.24 -16.82
N PHE A 64 -14.68 6.06 -17.05
CA PHE A 64 -14.51 5.04 -16.02
C PHE A 64 -13.63 5.54 -14.86
N TRP A 65 -12.51 6.19 -15.15
CA TRP A 65 -11.64 6.77 -14.11
C TRP A 65 -12.32 7.88 -13.35
N ASN A 66 -13.04 8.78 -14.02
CA ASN A 66 -13.78 9.85 -13.35
C ASN A 66 -14.84 9.28 -12.39
N TYR A 67 -15.59 8.27 -12.85
CA TYR A 67 -16.57 7.58 -12.00
C TYR A 67 -15.90 6.90 -10.80
N ALA A 68 -14.82 6.16 -11.05
CA ALA A 68 -14.16 5.37 -10.01
C ALA A 68 -13.46 6.23 -8.94
N LEU A 69 -13.04 7.46 -9.29
CA LEU A 69 -12.26 8.34 -8.39
C LEU A 69 -13.06 9.49 -7.77
N TYR A 70 -14.02 10.07 -8.49
CA TYR A 70 -14.62 11.35 -8.09
C TYR A 70 -16.11 11.29 -7.75
N VAL A 71 -16.84 10.26 -8.20
CA VAL A 71 -18.31 10.22 -8.02
C VAL A 71 -18.70 9.74 -6.62
N SER A 72 -17.96 8.80 -6.03
CA SER A 72 -18.28 8.28 -4.70
C SER A 72 -17.02 7.86 -3.94
N GLY A 73 -16.86 8.40 -2.72
CA GLY A 73 -15.81 8.00 -1.80
C GLY A 73 -15.87 6.52 -1.44
N TYR A 74 -17.08 5.95 -1.31
CA TYR A 74 -17.26 4.51 -1.09
C TYR A 74 -16.75 3.69 -2.27
N THR A 75 -17.10 4.08 -3.51
CA THR A 75 -16.59 3.42 -4.72
C THR A 75 -15.08 3.52 -4.81
N LYS A 76 -14.50 4.68 -4.52
CA LYS A 76 -13.05 4.87 -4.48
C LYS A 76 -12.41 3.94 -3.44
N ALA A 77 -12.88 3.96 -2.20
CA ALA A 77 -12.35 3.14 -1.11
C ALA A 77 -12.46 1.64 -1.39
N LYS A 78 -13.61 1.18 -1.89
CA LYS A 78 -13.85 -0.22 -2.26
C LYS A 78 -12.89 -0.72 -3.35
N ASN A 79 -12.46 0.18 -4.23
CA ASN A 79 -11.69 -0.17 -5.42
C ASN A 79 -10.19 0.07 -5.27
N PHE A 80 -9.77 1.13 -4.58
CA PHE A 80 -8.37 1.55 -4.48
C PHE A 80 -7.86 1.56 -3.03
N GLY A 81 -8.74 1.47 -2.04
CA GLY A 81 -8.42 1.62 -0.63
C GLY A 81 -8.56 3.06 -0.14
N THR A 82 -8.28 3.25 1.14
CA THR A 82 -8.36 4.55 1.84
C THR A 82 -7.01 5.27 1.87
N PHE A 83 -5.91 4.52 1.99
CA PHE A 83 -4.53 5.01 1.90
C PHE A 83 -3.64 4.00 1.16
N GLY A 84 -2.52 4.49 0.63
CA GLY A 84 -1.51 3.68 -0.04
C GLY A 84 -0.32 3.36 0.86
N VAL A 85 0.28 2.19 0.66
CA VAL A 85 1.64 1.89 1.12
C VAL A 85 2.41 1.35 -0.07
N SER A 86 3.61 1.87 -0.30
CA SER A 86 4.48 1.43 -1.38
C SER A 86 5.94 1.51 -0.93
N SER A 87 6.78 0.61 -1.41
CA SER A 87 8.22 0.69 -1.19
C SER A 87 8.96 0.11 -2.37
N VAL A 88 10.03 0.79 -2.76
CA VAL A 88 11.01 0.32 -3.76
C VAL A 88 12.36 0.01 -3.10
N SER A 89 12.36 -0.09 -1.77
CA SER A 89 13.54 -0.38 -0.95
C SER A 89 14.22 -1.69 -1.31
N CYS A 90 13.47 -2.68 -1.82
CA CYS A 90 14.01 -3.95 -2.31
C CYS A 90 14.96 -3.78 -3.51
N PHE A 91 14.93 -2.64 -4.19
CA PHE A 91 15.83 -2.26 -5.27
C PHE A 91 16.94 -1.28 -4.84
N GLY A 92 17.09 -1.03 -3.53
CA GLY A 92 18.08 -0.08 -3.01
C GLY A 92 17.76 1.39 -3.33
N ALA A 93 16.51 1.68 -3.69
CA ALA A 93 16.06 3.02 -4.07
C ALA A 93 14.99 3.55 -3.10
N ASN A 94 14.82 4.88 -3.11
CA ASN A 94 13.77 5.58 -2.35
C ASN A 94 12.86 6.35 -3.30
N THR A 95 11.56 6.30 -3.07
CA THR A 95 10.58 7.10 -3.83
C THR A 95 10.44 8.48 -3.18
N LEU A 96 10.78 9.53 -3.92
CA LEU A 96 10.61 10.91 -3.48
C LEU A 96 9.15 11.37 -3.57
N GLU A 97 8.54 11.11 -4.72
CA GLU A 97 7.13 11.45 -4.99
C GLU A 97 6.42 10.20 -5.47
N LEU A 98 5.43 9.77 -4.69
CA LEU A 98 4.54 8.71 -5.13
C LEU A 98 3.28 9.33 -5.74
N LEU A 99 3.16 9.22 -7.06
CA LEU A 99 1.91 9.53 -7.74
C LEU A 99 0.87 8.48 -7.37
N THR A 100 -0.18 8.91 -6.69
CA THR A 100 -1.27 8.04 -6.23
C THR A 100 -2.62 8.72 -6.48
N PRO A 101 -3.67 7.97 -6.89
CA PRO A 101 -5.03 8.50 -6.94
C PRO A 101 -5.65 8.65 -5.55
N LEU A 102 -4.98 8.19 -4.49
CA LEU A 102 -5.43 8.28 -3.11
C LEU A 102 -5.03 9.62 -2.48
N THR A 103 -5.76 10.01 -1.44
CA THR A 103 -5.52 11.26 -0.72
C THR A 103 -4.19 11.25 0.03
N SER A 104 -3.75 10.06 0.47
CA SER A 104 -2.47 9.87 1.14
C SER A 104 -1.83 8.54 0.79
N SER A 105 -0.50 8.50 0.82
CA SER A 105 0.26 7.26 0.70
C SER A 105 1.59 7.33 1.42
N LEU A 106 1.89 6.28 2.17
CA LEU A 106 3.14 6.10 2.89
C LEU A 106 4.16 5.37 2.01
N ASN A 107 5.39 5.86 2.02
CA ASN A 107 6.53 5.21 1.40
C ASN A 107 7.67 5.10 2.41
N TYR A 108 8.44 4.02 2.35
CA TYR A 108 9.62 3.84 3.18
C TYR A 108 10.80 3.35 2.36
N GLY A 109 11.99 3.74 2.79
CA GLY A 109 13.26 3.40 2.15
C GLY A 109 13.86 2.09 2.63
N GLN A 110 15.12 1.83 2.27
CA GLN A 110 15.86 0.72 2.83
C GLN A 110 16.06 0.91 4.35
N VAL A 111 16.07 -0.19 5.09
CA VAL A 111 16.41 -0.19 6.52
C VAL A 111 17.94 -0.20 6.62
N ASN A 112 18.49 0.78 7.31
CA ASN A 112 19.92 0.95 7.56
C ASN A 112 20.43 -0.08 8.58
N SER A 113 21.75 -0.20 8.71
CA SER A 113 22.39 -1.12 9.67
C SER A 113 22.08 -0.80 11.14
N ASP A 114 21.70 0.43 11.44
CA ASP A 114 21.26 0.88 12.77
C ASP A 114 19.76 0.63 13.02
N GLY A 115 19.04 0.05 12.05
CA GLY A 115 17.61 -0.21 12.12
C GLY A 115 16.73 0.98 11.70
N ALA A 116 17.31 2.13 11.35
CA ALA A 116 16.55 3.30 10.93
C ALA A 116 16.09 3.17 9.46
N THR A 117 14.95 3.79 9.11
CA THR A 117 14.52 3.94 7.72
C THR A 117 13.82 5.27 7.51
N LEU A 118 13.97 5.84 6.31
CA LEU A 118 13.28 7.06 5.95
C LEU A 118 11.84 6.75 5.50
N CYS A 119 10.87 7.24 6.28
CA CYS A 119 9.45 7.20 5.93
C CYS A 119 8.99 8.56 5.35
N ARG A 120 8.14 8.51 4.33
CA ARG A 120 7.56 9.69 3.67
C ARG A 120 6.07 9.49 3.44
N LEU A 121 5.26 10.43 3.91
CA LEU A 121 3.83 10.48 3.64
C LEU A 121 3.56 11.52 2.54
N THR A 122 3.12 11.08 1.38
CA THR A 122 2.56 11.97 0.35
C THR A 122 1.09 12.19 0.66
N PHE A 123 0.62 13.44 0.59
CA PHE A 123 -0.76 13.79 0.91
C PHE A 123 -1.29 14.92 0.03
N ASP A 124 -2.62 15.01 -0.09
CA ASP A 124 -3.29 16.12 -0.76
C ASP A 124 -3.48 17.30 0.20
N HIS A 125 -2.69 18.35 -0.02
CA HIS A 125 -2.65 19.53 0.85
C HIS A 125 -3.95 20.35 0.84
N ARG A 126 -4.88 20.06 -0.09
CA ARG A 126 -6.20 20.69 -0.13
C ARG A 126 -7.13 20.21 0.99
N VAL A 127 -6.84 19.05 1.57
CA VAL A 127 -7.71 18.39 2.55
C VAL A 127 -6.99 17.99 3.85
N VAL A 128 -5.66 17.97 3.85
CA VAL A 128 -4.84 17.67 5.04
C VAL A 128 -3.74 18.72 5.18
N ASP A 129 -3.51 19.19 6.40
CA ASP A 129 -2.43 20.13 6.72
C ASP A 129 -1.10 19.42 7.02
N GLY A 130 0.02 20.11 6.76
CA GLY A 130 1.36 19.58 7.00
C GLY A 130 1.64 19.28 8.48
N ALA A 131 1.10 20.05 9.42
CA ALA A 131 1.29 19.78 10.85
C ALA A 131 0.59 18.48 11.29
N GLU A 132 -0.56 18.17 10.69
CA GLU A 132 -1.28 16.92 10.93
C GLU A 132 -0.48 15.72 10.41
N VAL A 133 0.10 15.85 9.22
CA VAL A 133 0.98 14.83 8.65
C VAL A 133 2.21 14.57 9.52
N ALA A 134 2.82 15.63 10.06
CA ALA A 134 3.96 15.50 10.98
C ALA A 134 3.58 14.73 12.25
N ARG A 135 2.41 15.02 12.84
CA ARG A 135 1.90 14.28 14.01
C ARG A 135 1.64 12.81 13.68
N ILE A 136 1.02 12.53 12.53
CA ILE A 136 0.76 11.15 12.07
C ILE A 136 2.08 10.37 11.90
N LEU A 137 3.11 10.98 11.31
CA LEU A 137 4.41 10.34 11.15
C LEU A 137 5.06 10.02 12.51
N GLY A 138 5.01 10.94 13.48
CA GLY A 138 5.50 10.69 14.84
C GLY A 138 4.73 9.57 15.55
N TYR A 139 3.40 9.53 15.38
CA TYR A 139 2.58 8.44 15.91
C TYR A 139 2.91 7.09 15.27
N ILE A 140 3.12 7.04 13.96
CA ILE A 140 3.53 5.82 13.25
C ILE A 140 4.89 5.32 13.79
N GLU A 141 5.84 6.23 13.98
CA GLU A 141 7.16 5.90 14.55
C GLU A 141 7.04 5.30 15.95
N GLU A 142 6.24 5.91 16.82
CA GLU A 142 5.98 5.39 18.17
C GLU A 142 5.32 4.00 18.13
N VAL A 143 4.26 3.83 17.35
CA VAL A 143 3.54 2.56 17.24
C VAL A 143 4.44 1.44 16.73
N ILE A 144 5.26 1.69 15.71
CA ILE A 144 6.19 0.71 15.16
C ILE A 144 7.25 0.31 16.20
N ASN A 145 7.89 1.30 16.83
CA ASN A 145 9.01 1.07 17.73
C ASN A 145 8.61 0.48 19.08
N TYR A 146 7.35 0.65 19.51
CA TYR A 146 6.88 0.14 20.80
C TYR A 146 5.80 -0.93 20.66
N GLN A 147 4.62 -0.58 20.13
CA GLN A 147 3.45 -1.48 20.16
C GLN A 147 3.66 -2.70 19.25
N ILE A 148 4.06 -2.46 17.99
CA ILE A 148 4.29 -3.51 17.00
C ILE A 148 5.52 -4.33 17.35
N GLN A 149 6.61 -3.68 17.77
CA GLN A 149 7.81 -4.39 18.24
C GLN A 149 7.47 -5.36 19.37
N LYS A 150 6.70 -4.89 20.37
CA LYS A 150 6.24 -5.71 21.49
C LYS A 150 5.37 -6.88 21.02
N GLU A 151 4.39 -6.62 20.15
CA GLU A 151 3.53 -7.67 19.57
C GLU A 151 4.36 -8.75 18.87
N LEU A 152 5.34 -8.36 18.05
CA LEU A 152 6.22 -9.29 17.35
C LEU A 152 7.09 -10.11 18.31
N GLN A 153 7.62 -9.51 19.37
CA GLN A 153 8.37 -10.25 20.40
C GLN A 153 7.49 -11.31 21.06
N PHE A 154 6.26 -10.97 21.48
CA PHE A 154 5.32 -11.93 22.06
C PHE A 154 4.96 -13.07 21.10
N GLN A 155 4.83 -12.78 19.80
CA GLN A 155 4.51 -13.78 18.78
C GLN A 155 5.70 -14.63 18.34
N LEU A 156 6.95 -14.18 18.54
CA LEU A 156 8.18 -14.92 18.23
C LEU A 156 8.62 -15.84 19.39
N ILE A 157 8.19 -15.58 20.62
CA ILE A 157 8.50 -16.40 21.80
C ILE A 157 8.00 -17.87 21.74
N PRO A 158 6.98 -18.30 20.95
CA PRO A 158 6.66 -19.73 20.82
C PRO A 158 7.51 -20.50 19.80
N LEU A 159 8.44 -19.87 19.08
CA LEU A 159 9.23 -20.53 18.00
C LEU A 159 10.67 -20.88 18.39
N VAL A 160 11.07 -20.68 19.65
CA VAL A 160 12.41 -21.01 20.17
C VAL A 160 12.35 -21.87 21.45
N ALA A 161 11.30 -22.69 21.61
CA ALA A 161 11.22 -23.71 22.67
C ALA A 161 11.28 -25.11 22.06
#